data_AF-A0A352K0H4-F1
#
_entry.id   AF-A0A352K0H4-F1
#
_cell.length_a   1.000
_cell.length_b   1.000
_cell.length_c   1.000
_cell.angle_alpha   90.00
_cell.angle_beta   90.00
_cell.angle_gamma   90.00
#
_symmetry.space_group_name_H-M   'P 1'
#
loop_
_entity.id
_entity.type
_entity.pdbx_description
1 polymer ?
#
loop_
_entity_poly.entity_id
_entity_poly.type
_entity_poly.pdbx_seq_one_letter_code
_entity_poly.pdbx_strand_id
1 'polypeptide(L)'
;HWDYIYEPDAREVLDALLVRYVESLVYQSVVENLACEQAARMVAMKAATDNAGELIEGLELIYNKARQAAITQEISEIVGGAAAL
;
A
#
# COMPACT_ATOMS: atom_id res chain seq x y z
N HIS A 1 25.31 -43.10 18.23
CA HIS A 1 24.47 -42.63 19.34
C HIS A 1 24.56 -41.12 19.40
N TRP A 2 23.46 -40.43 19.64
CA TRP A 2 23.50 -39.02 20.00
C TRP A 2 23.92 -38.97 21.48
N ASP A 3 25.22 -38.80 21.75
CA ASP A 3 25.76 -38.72 23.12
C ASP A 3 25.56 -37.30 23.69
N TYR A 4 24.30 -36.92 23.88
CA TYR A 4 23.97 -35.73 24.67
C TYR A 4 23.82 -36.15 26.13
N ILE A 5 24.64 -35.55 26.99
CA ILE A 5 24.46 -35.65 28.44
C ILE A 5 23.41 -34.61 28.82
N TYR A 6 22.25 -35.09 29.25
CA TYR A 6 21.16 -34.24 29.75
C TYR A 6 21.27 -34.14 31.26
N GLU A 7 21.16 -32.92 31.79
CA GLU A 7 21.03 -32.66 33.22
C GLU A 7 19.83 -31.73 33.36
N PRO A 8 18.77 -32.06 34.12
CA PRO A 8 18.58 -33.19 35.07
C PRO A 8 18.26 -34.57 34.45
N ASP A 9 17.22 -34.72 33.63
CA ASP A 9 16.91 -35.93 32.84
C ASP A 9 16.38 -35.55 31.46
N ALA A 10 16.56 -36.41 30.47
CA ALA A 10 16.15 -36.14 29.09
C ALA A 10 14.65 -35.83 28.96
N ARG A 11 13.79 -36.49 29.77
CA ARG A 11 12.34 -36.19 29.77
C ARG A 11 12.04 -34.80 30.31
N GLU A 12 12.65 -34.42 31.43
CA GLU A 12 12.41 -33.12 32.06
C GLU A 12 12.89 -31.97 31.15
N VAL A 13 14.04 -32.14 30.50
CA VAL A 13 14.56 -31.17 29.52
C VAL A 13 13.62 -31.07 28.31
N LEU A 14 13.13 -32.20 27.79
CA LEU A 14 12.24 -32.22 26.64
C LEU A 14 10.88 -31.58 26.96
N ASP A 15 10.29 -31.85 28.11
CA ASP A 15 9.01 -31.26 28.52
C ASP A 15 9.12 -29.73 28.64
N ALA A 16 10.21 -29.21 29.21
CA ALA A 16 10.47 -27.78 29.28
C ALA A 16 10.71 -27.17 27.88
N LEU A 17 11.46 -27.87 27.02
CA LEU A 17 11.82 -27.39 25.68
C LEU A 17 10.63 -27.37 24.74
N LEU A 18 9.71 -28.35 24.83
CA LEU A 18 8.49 -28.39 24.02
C LEU A 18 7.62 -27.16 24.25
N VAL A 19 7.46 -26.71 25.50
CA VAL A 19 6.70 -25.49 25.81
C VAL A 19 7.36 -24.26 25.17
N ARG A 20 8.68 -24.09 25.34
CA ARG A 20 9.42 -22.97 24.74
C ARG A 20 9.41 -23.02 23.21
N TYR A 21 9.42 -24.22 22.63
CA TYR A 21 9.38 -24.42 21.19
C TYR A 21 8.03 -23.98 20.61
N VAL A 22 6.92 -24.37 21.23
CA VAL A 22 5.58 -23.93 20.82
C VAL A 22 5.43 -22.42 20.97
N GLU A 23 5.90 -21.83 22.07
CA GLU A 23 5.90 -20.37 22.23
C GLU A 23 6.71 -19.66 21.15
N SER A 24 7.88 -20.21 20.79
CA SER A 24 8.74 -19.65 19.73
C SER A 24 8.08 -19.71 18.36
N LEU A 25 7.40 -20.82 18.04
CA LEU A 25 6.65 -20.97 16.79
C LEU A 25 5.50 -19.97 16.69
N VAL A 26 4.74 -19.79 17.78
CA VAL A 26 3.64 -18.82 17.83
C VAL A 26 4.20 -17.40 17.68
N TYR A 27 5.28 -17.07 18.39
CA TYR A 27 5.92 -15.76 18.29
C TYR A 27 6.40 -15.47 16.86
N GLN A 28 7.10 -16.43 16.23
CA GLN A 28 7.55 -16.31 14.85
C GLN A 28 6.36 -16.08 13.90
N SER A 29 5.28 -16.84 14.05
CA SER A 29 4.08 -16.72 13.22
C SER A 29 3.44 -15.33 13.33
N VAL A 30 3.44 -14.73 14.53
CA VAL A 30 2.91 -13.37 14.74
C VAL A 30 3.80 -12.31 14.09
N VAL A 31 5.13 -12.45 14.22
CA VAL A 31 6.08 -11.51 13.59
C VAL A 31 6.00 -11.60 12.06
N GLU A 32 5.91 -12.81 11.50
CA GLU A 32 5.72 -13.02 10.07
C GLU A 32 4.38 -12.44 9.59
N ASN A 33 3.29 -12.62 10.35
CA ASN A 33 1.99 -12.04 10.01
C ASN A 33 2.06 -10.51 9.94
N LEU A 34 2.73 -9.86 10.90
CA LEU A 34 2.92 -8.41 10.89
C LEU A 34 3.71 -7.95 9.66
N ALA A 35 4.78 -8.66 9.30
CA ALA A 35 5.55 -8.36 8.10
C ALA A 35 4.71 -8.52 6.82
N CYS A 36 3.92 -9.59 6.73
CA CYS A 36 2.99 -9.81 5.62
C CYS A 36 1.91 -8.72 5.54
N GLU A 37 1.38 -8.27 6.67
CA GLU A 37 0.40 -7.19 6.73
C GLU A 37 0.98 -5.88 6.20
N GLN A 38 2.19 -5.51 6.64
CA GLN A 38 2.88 -4.33 6.13
C GLN A 38 3.17 -4.44 4.62
N ALA A 39 3.59 -5.62 4.14
CA ALA A 39 3.80 -5.87 2.72
C ALA A 39 2.51 -5.71 1.90
N ALA A 40 1.41 -6.32 2.36
CA ALA A 40 0.10 -6.22 1.72
C ALA A 40 -0.39 -4.76 1.70
N ARG A 41 -0.22 -4.03 2.81
CA ARG A 41 -0.55 -2.61 2.92
C ARG A 41 0.25 -1.77 1.93
N MET A 42 1.56 -2.00 1.79
CA MET A 42 2.39 -1.28 0.82
C MET A 42 1.91 -1.50 -0.62
N VAL A 43 1.57 -2.74 -0.99
CA VAL A 43 1.07 -3.05 -2.34
C VAL A 43 -0.28 -2.38 -2.60
N ALA A 44 -1.20 -2.44 -1.63
CA ALA A 44 -2.50 -1.78 -1.75
C ALA A 44 -2.37 -0.25 -1.88
N MET A 45 -1.49 0.37 -1.10
CA MET A 45 -1.26 1.82 -1.15
C MET A 45 -0.55 2.25 -2.44
N LYS A 46 0.35 1.41 -2.96
CA LYS A 46 0.95 1.65 -4.28
C LYS A 46 -0.12 1.67 -5.37
N ALA A 47 -0.98 0.65 -5.42
CA ALA A 47 -2.09 0.60 -6.38
C ALA A 47 -3.04 1.81 -6.22
N ALA A 48 -3.35 2.22 -4.99
CA ALA A 48 -4.15 3.41 -4.75
C ALA A 48 -3.47 4.70 -5.28
N THR A 49 -2.15 4.81 -5.13
CA THR A 49 -1.36 5.95 -5.62
C THR A 49 -1.32 5.98 -7.14
N ASP A 50 -1.08 4.83 -7.77
CA ASP A 50 -1.05 4.69 -9.23
C ASP A 50 -2.42 5.08 -9.84
N ASN A 51 -3.52 4.56 -9.26
CA ASN A 51 -4.89 4.91 -9.69
C ASN A 51 -5.20 6.41 -9.49
N ALA A 52 -4.73 7.01 -8.40
CA ALA A 52 -4.90 8.44 -8.16
C ALA A 52 -4.13 9.28 -9.20
N GLY A 53 -2.93 8.83 -9.60
CA GLY A 53 -2.14 9.44 -10.66
C GLY A 53 -2.89 9.46 -11.99
N GLU A 54 -3.43 8.32 -12.42
CA GLU A 54 -4.23 8.21 -13.65
C GLU A 54 -5.45 9.15 -13.63
N LEU A 55 -6.13 9.25 -12.47
CA LEU A 55 -7.26 10.16 -12.31
C LEU A 55 -6.84 11.63 -12.47
N ILE A 56 -5.72 12.02 -11.86
CA ILE A 56 -5.20 13.39 -11.94
C ILE A 56 -4.88 13.73 -13.39
N GLU A 57 -4.17 12.87 -14.11
CA GLU A 57 -3.85 13.09 -15.53
C GLU A 57 -5.12 13.27 -16.38
N GLY A 58 -6.14 12.43 -16.14
CA GLY A 58 -7.43 12.55 -16.81
C GLY A 58 -8.13 13.89 -16.52
N LEU A 59 -8.14 14.32 -15.25
CA LEU A 59 -8.73 15.58 -14.83
C LEU A 59 -7.98 16.80 -15.37
N GLU A 60 -6.65 16.74 -15.43
CA GLU A 60 -5.83 17.81 -16.02
C GLU A 60 -6.13 18.00 -17.50
N LEU A 61 -6.32 16.90 -18.24
CA LEU A 61 -6.68 16.97 -19.66
C LEU A 61 -8.07 17.60 -19.86
N ILE A 62 -9.05 17.25 -19.03
CA ILE A 62 -10.38 17.86 -19.05
C ILE A 62 -10.29 19.36 -18.68
N TYR A 63 -9.53 19.69 -17.63
CA TYR A 63 -9.32 21.06 -17.18
C TYR A 63 -8.72 21.94 -18.28
N ASN A 64 -7.67 21.47 -18.96
CA ASN A 64 -7.03 22.22 -20.03
C ASN A 64 -7.97 22.43 -21.23
N LYS A 65 -8.79 21.42 -21.59
CA LYS A 65 -9.82 21.55 -22.64
C LYS A 65 -10.88 22.58 -22.24
N ALA A 66 -11.41 22.51 -21.03
CA ALA A 66 -12.41 23.45 -20.52
C ALA A 66 -11.86 24.89 -20.50
N ARG A 67 -10.60 25.05 -20.07
CA ARG A 67 -9.90 26.35 -20.08
C ARG A 67 -9.80 26.93 -21.49
N GLN A 68 -9.39 26.11 -22.48
CA GLN A 68 -9.29 26.57 -23.87
C GLN A 68 -10.66 26.95 -24.46
N ALA A 69 -11.71 26.17 -24.16
CA ALA A 69 -13.06 26.48 -24.57
C ALA A 69 -13.55 27.81 -23.97
N ALA A 70 -13.29 28.04 -22.67
CA ALA A 70 -13.63 29.30 -22.01
C ALA A 70 -12.93 30.51 -22.65
N ILE A 71 -11.63 30.43 -22.92
CA ILE A 71 -10.88 31.49 -23.62
C ILE A 71 -11.48 31.78 -24.99
N THR A 72 -11.81 30.73 -25.75
CA THR A 72 -12.40 30.87 -27.10
C THR A 72 -13.78 31.52 -27.03
N GLN A 73 -14.58 31.17 -26.02
CA GLN A 73 -15.90 31.75 -25.79
C GLN A 73 -15.79 33.24 -25.45
N GLU A 74 -14.90 33.62 -24.52
CA GLU A 74 -14.65 35.02 -24.17
C GLU A 74 -14.22 35.85 -25.38
N ILE A 75 -13.29 35.33 -26.20
CA ILE A 75 -12.86 36.03 -27.42
C ILE A 75 -14.02 36.17 -28.41
N SER A 76 -14.82 35.13 -28.58
CA SER A 76 -15.97 35.14 -29.50
C SER A 76 -17.02 36.18 -29.07
N GLU A 77 -17.24 36.33 -27.76
CA GLU A 77 -18.12 37.35 -27.18
C GLU A 77 -17.57 38.76 -27.39
N ILE A 78 -16.26 38.99 -27.20
CA ILE A 78 -15.60 40.28 -27.45
C ILE A 78 -15.76 40.69 -28.93
N VAL A 79 -15.46 39.78 -29.86
CA VAL A 79 -15.54 40.06 -31.30
C VAL A 79 -16.99 40.27 -31.74
N GLY A 80 -17.92 39.44 -31.27
CA GLY A 80 -19.35 39.60 -31.57
C GLY A 80 -19.93 40.92 -31.04
N GLY A 81 -19.54 41.32 -29.83
CA GLY A 81 -19.92 42.62 -29.25
C GLY A 81 -19.33 43.81 -30.01
N ALA A 82 -18.07 43.72 -30.43
CA ALA A 82 -17.41 44.76 -31.22
C ALA A 82 -18.01 44.91 -32.64
N ALA A 83 -18.47 43.82 -33.26
CA ALA A 83 -19.11 43.84 -34.57
C ALA A 83 -20.57 44.31 -34.55
N ALA A 84 -21.19 44.37 -33.36
CA ALA A 84 -22.57 44.83 -33.17
C ALA A 84 -22.68 46.35 -32.85
N LEU A 85 -21.55 47.04 -32.69
CA LEU A 85 -21.42 48.50 -32.59
C LEU A 85 -21.16 49.14 -33.96
#